data_AF-A0A521XWP5-F1
#
_entry.id   AF-A0A521XWP5-F1
#
_cell.length_a   1.000
_cell.length_b   1.000
_cell.length_c   1.000
_cell.angle_alpha   90.00
_cell.angle_beta   90.00
_cell.angle_gamma   90.00
#
_symmetry.space_group_name_H-M   'P 1'
#
loop_
_entity.id
_entity.type
_entity.pdbx_description
1 polymer ?
#
loop_
_entity_poly.entity_id
_entity_poly.type
_entity_poly.pdbx_seq_one_letter_code
_entity_poly.pdbx_strand_id
1 'polypeptide(L)'
;MREANWDEIFARRDAETGPVREQRLSSFIPWEDWLTFAITAVVFMSVVSSIDSAGWVRDMPSLYPVGFSALVIGYALARVRRNELLLHPLALLAGASLVLLQLMAIVPGGSPALRIDNIVDRMHIWWTAATQNGISADTLPFIVLVLVLTWVGTYFSSWAIFRWRNAWLGLVPGGTALMWNISFIPGQFSPAFLVFVFGAVLLLMRLNVARKEKEWDDAGVGYPEFISLSVLNVTFWVTVAILLMAYRMPLADRSD
;
A
#
# COMPACT_ATOMS: atom_id res chain seq x y z
N MET A 1 -16.42 64.05 9.94
CA MET A 1 -16.54 62.60 9.70
C MET A 1 -15.50 62.26 8.65
N ARG A 2 -14.52 61.39 8.94
CA ARG A 2 -13.49 61.00 7.97
C ARG A 2 -14.10 59.98 7.02
N GLU A 3 -14.13 60.26 5.72
CA GLU A 3 -14.49 59.28 4.71
C GLU A 3 -13.42 58.21 4.68
N ALA A 4 -13.81 56.94 4.86
CA ALA A 4 -12.89 55.82 4.81
C ALA A 4 -12.39 55.66 3.37
N ASN A 5 -11.09 55.88 3.17
CA ASN A 5 -10.46 55.69 1.87
C ASN A 5 -10.31 54.18 1.59
N TRP A 6 -10.83 53.72 0.47
CA TRP A 6 -10.77 52.31 0.06
C TRP A 6 -9.33 51.80 0.01
N ASP A 7 -8.37 52.65 -0.38
CA ASP A 7 -6.95 52.30 -0.42
C ASP A 7 -6.39 52.00 0.98
N GLU A 8 -6.87 52.67 2.04
CA GLU A 8 -6.46 52.36 3.42
C GLU A 8 -7.01 51.02 3.89
N ILE A 9 -8.21 50.64 3.44
CA ILE A 9 -8.85 49.36 3.80
C ILE A 9 -8.09 48.21 3.15
N PHE A 10 -7.75 48.34 1.86
CA PHE A 10 -6.98 47.31 1.15
C PHE A 10 -5.53 47.25 1.64
N ALA A 11 -4.88 48.39 1.86
CA ALA A 11 -3.53 48.42 2.43
C ALA A 11 -3.47 47.83 3.85
N ARG A 12 -4.51 48.04 4.69
CA ARG A 12 -4.61 47.36 5.99
C ARG A 12 -4.81 45.87 5.86
N ARG A 13 -5.61 45.40 4.90
CA ARG A 13 -5.83 43.97 4.66
C ARG A 13 -4.54 43.28 4.22
N ASP A 14 -3.79 43.92 3.32
CA ASP A 14 -2.51 43.43 2.85
C ASP A 14 -1.41 43.50 3.92
N ALA A 15 -1.49 44.48 4.84
CA ALA A 15 -0.58 44.60 5.99
C ALA A 15 -0.92 43.65 7.15
N GLU A 16 -2.20 43.31 7.35
CA GLU A 16 -2.66 42.29 8.30
C GLU A 16 -2.38 40.87 7.77
N THR A 17 -2.42 40.68 6.45
CA THR A 17 -1.81 39.52 5.79
C THR A 17 -0.31 39.77 5.60
N GLY A 18 0.43 39.92 6.70
CA GLY A 18 1.87 39.68 6.70
C GLY A 18 2.17 38.36 5.98
N PRO A 19 3.39 38.13 5.45
CA PRO A 19 3.66 36.93 4.67
C PRO A 19 3.28 35.70 5.49
N VAL A 20 2.14 35.06 5.17
CA VAL A 20 1.70 33.77 5.71
C VAL A 20 2.54 32.67 5.06
N ARG A 21 3.84 32.92 5.03
CA ARG A 21 4.89 31.96 4.78
C ARG A 21 5.41 31.55 6.14
N GLU A 22 4.49 31.15 7.03
CA GLU A 22 4.88 30.41 8.21
C GLU A 22 5.57 29.15 7.69
N GLN A 23 6.86 29.11 8.01
CA GLN A 23 7.76 28.02 7.76
C GLN A 23 7.03 26.72 8.04
N ARG A 24 6.66 25.97 6.99
CA ARG A 24 6.36 24.54 7.08
C ARG A 24 7.48 23.96 7.93
N LEU A 25 7.15 23.63 9.18
CA LEU A 25 8.08 23.14 10.18
C LEU A 25 8.93 22.07 9.51
N SER A 26 10.22 22.34 9.44
CA SER A 26 11.22 21.56 8.72
C SER A 26 11.48 20.25 9.46
N SER A 27 10.49 19.36 9.47
CA SER A 27 10.71 17.94 9.65
C SER A 27 11.33 17.41 8.36
N PHE A 28 12.33 16.53 8.47
CA PHE A 28 12.88 15.79 7.32
C PHE A 28 11.79 15.00 6.56
N ILE A 29 10.63 14.76 7.17
CA ILE A 29 9.44 14.12 6.58
C ILE A 29 8.15 14.83 7.07
N PRO A 30 7.35 15.45 6.19
CA PRO A 30 6.05 16.03 6.55
C PRO A 30 5.12 15.01 7.23
N TRP A 31 4.33 15.43 8.24
CA TRP A 31 3.37 14.55 8.94
C TRP A 31 2.36 13.89 7.98
N GLU A 32 2.02 14.61 6.92
CA GLU A 32 1.18 14.18 5.81
C GLU A 32 1.68 12.92 5.08
N ASP A 33 3.00 12.77 4.98
CA ASP A 33 3.62 11.61 4.34
C ASP A 33 3.49 10.39 5.26
N TRP A 34 3.66 10.58 6.57
CA TRP A 34 3.44 9.54 7.56
C TRP A 34 1.99 9.09 7.61
N LEU A 35 1.04 10.02 7.52
CA LEU A 35 -0.38 9.68 7.41
C LEU A 35 -0.64 8.83 6.16
N THR A 36 -0.11 9.24 5.01
CA THR A 36 -0.28 8.51 3.74
C THR A 36 0.36 7.12 3.83
N PHE A 37 1.54 6.99 4.45
CA PHE A 37 2.19 5.71 4.72
C PHE A 37 1.38 4.83 5.67
N ALA A 38 0.85 5.37 6.76
CA ALA A 38 0.02 4.62 7.70
C ALA A 38 -1.23 4.07 7.01
N ILE A 39 -1.95 4.89 6.23
CA ILE A 39 -3.12 4.44 5.46
C ILE A 39 -2.71 3.35 4.46
N THR A 40 -1.62 3.57 3.72
CA THR A 40 -1.09 2.58 2.76
C THR A 40 -0.74 1.27 3.45
N ALA A 41 -0.09 1.33 4.61
CA ALA A 41 0.23 0.15 5.40
C ALA A 41 -1.02 -0.60 5.85
N VAL A 42 -2.03 0.09 6.39
CA VAL A 42 -3.32 -0.54 6.75
C VAL A 42 -3.95 -1.26 5.54
N VAL A 43 -3.97 -0.61 4.38
CA VAL A 43 -4.54 -1.18 3.14
C VAL A 43 -3.80 -2.45 2.73
N PHE A 44 -2.48 -2.39 2.52
CA PHE A 44 -1.75 -3.54 1.98
C PHE A 44 -1.51 -4.64 3.02
N MET A 45 -1.38 -4.29 4.31
CA MET A 45 -1.32 -5.30 5.36
C MET A 45 -2.64 -6.04 5.52
N SER A 46 -3.79 -5.45 5.17
CA SER A 46 -5.05 -6.20 5.09
C SER A 46 -5.03 -7.26 3.97
N VAL A 47 -4.45 -6.94 2.80
CA VAL A 47 -4.28 -7.91 1.71
C VAL A 47 -3.36 -9.04 2.15
N VAL A 48 -2.21 -8.70 2.74
CA VAL A 48 -1.25 -9.67 3.29
C VAL A 48 -1.92 -10.56 4.33
N SER A 49 -2.68 -9.97 5.26
CA SER A 49 -3.43 -10.69 6.28
C SER A 49 -4.42 -11.68 5.68
N SER A 50 -5.14 -11.30 4.62
CA SER A 50 -6.09 -12.20 3.96
C SER A 50 -5.41 -13.39 3.29
N ILE A 51 -4.26 -13.19 2.66
CA ILE A 51 -3.54 -14.27 1.96
C ILE A 51 -2.85 -15.19 2.99
N ASP A 52 -2.24 -14.62 4.03
CA ASP A 52 -1.56 -15.35 5.10
C ASP A 52 -2.54 -16.22 5.91
N SER A 53 -3.72 -15.69 6.23
CA SER A 53 -4.77 -16.42 6.96
C SER A 53 -5.49 -17.50 6.16
N ALA A 54 -5.30 -17.55 4.83
CA ALA A 54 -5.92 -18.56 3.97
C ALA A 54 -5.35 -19.96 4.21
N GLY A 55 -4.14 -20.07 4.81
CA GLY A 55 -3.56 -21.36 5.16
C GLY A 55 -3.28 -22.27 3.98
N TRP A 56 -2.94 -21.70 2.81
CA TRP A 56 -2.73 -22.43 1.55
C TRP A 56 -1.72 -23.57 1.67
N VAL A 57 -0.67 -23.41 2.49
CA VAL A 57 0.36 -24.42 2.76
C VAL A 57 0.68 -24.41 4.26
N ARG A 58 0.79 -25.60 4.87
CA ARG A 58 0.99 -25.77 6.33
C ARG A 58 2.24 -25.06 6.87
N ASP A 59 3.37 -25.18 6.16
CA ASP A 59 4.67 -24.68 6.61
C ASP A 59 5.08 -23.37 5.91
N MET A 60 4.09 -22.59 5.45
CA MET A 60 4.36 -21.33 4.78
C MET A 60 4.88 -20.29 5.78
N PRO A 61 5.98 -19.58 5.49
CA PRO A 61 6.47 -18.51 6.35
C PRO A 61 5.50 -17.34 6.30
N SER A 62 5.42 -16.59 7.39
CA SER A 62 4.56 -15.41 7.47
C SER A 62 4.85 -14.42 6.35
N LEU A 63 3.81 -13.91 5.71
CA LEU A 63 3.90 -12.91 4.64
C LEU A 63 4.11 -11.48 5.17
N TYR A 64 3.85 -11.23 6.45
CA TYR A 64 3.92 -9.90 7.06
C TYR A 64 5.30 -9.23 6.91
N PRO A 65 6.43 -9.90 7.17
CA PRO A 65 7.75 -9.30 7.00
C PRO A 65 8.03 -8.90 5.55
N VAL A 66 7.58 -9.72 4.59
CA VAL A 66 7.77 -9.47 3.15
C VAL A 66 6.93 -8.27 2.71
N GLY A 67 5.64 -8.27 3.03
CA GLY A 67 4.73 -7.17 2.67
C GLY A 67 5.14 -5.84 3.31
N PHE A 68 5.40 -5.83 4.62
CA PHE A 68 5.78 -4.60 5.32
C PHE A 68 7.15 -4.07 4.84
N SER A 69 8.14 -4.94 4.62
CA SER A 69 9.44 -4.51 4.08
C SER A 69 9.31 -3.96 2.67
N ALA A 70 8.48 -4.58 1.82
CA ALA A 70 8.20 -4.07 0.48
C ALA A 70 7.56 -2.66 0.51
N LEU A 71 6.65 -2.40 1.46
CA LEU A 71 6.09 -1.06 1.66
C LEU A 71 7.18 -0.04 2.03
N VAL A 72 8.00 -0.36 3.03
CA VAL A 72 9.08 0.50 3.52
C VAL A 72 10.11 0.78 2.42
N ILE A 73 10.55 -0.25 1.69
CA ILE A 73 11.49 -0.08 0.57
C ILE A 73 10.86 0.73 -0.56
N GLY A 74 9.61 0.46 -0.93
CA GLY A 74 8.89 1.23 -1.96
C GLY A 74 8.79 2.71 -1.59
N TYR A 75 8.45 3.02 -0.33
CA TYR A 75 8.38 4.37 0.20
C TYR A 75 9.75 5.06 0.22
N ALA A 76 10.79 4.37 0.71
CA ALA A 76 12.14 4.90 0.79
C ALA A 76 12.71 5.21 -0.61
N LEU A 77 12.60 4.26 -1.55
CA LEU A 77 13.13 4.42 -2.90
C LEU A 77 12.34 5.46 -3.71
N ALA A 78 11.03 5.61 -3.49
CA ALA A 78 10.22 6.62 -4.17
C ALA A 78 10.74 8.06 -3.96
N ARG A 79 11.41 8.31 -2.82
CA ARG A 79 12.00 9.62 -2.46
C ARG A 79 13.38 9.86 -3.07
N VAL A 80 14.04 8.81 -3.58
CA VAL A 80 15.37 8.94 -4.16
C VAL A 80 15.26 9.68 -5.51
N ARG A 81 15.99 10.79 -5.65
CA ARG A 81 16.03 11.60 -6.88
C ARG A 81 16.98 10.98 -7.92
N ARG A 82 16.80 9.70 -8.24
CA ARG A 82 17.55 8.96 -9.27
C ARG A 82 16.59 8.38 -10.31
N ASN A 83 17.15 7.84 -11.40
CA ASN A 83 16.39 7.19 -12.47
C ASN A 83 15.68 5.94 -11.93
N GLU A 84 14.40 5.79 -12.25
CA GLU A 84 13.54 4.70 -11.81
C GLU A 84 14.08 3.33 -12.28
N LEU A 85 14.66 3.30 -13.49
CA LEU A 85 15.31 2.12 -14.07
C LEU A 85 16.44 1.55 -13.21
N LEU A 86 17.11 2.37 -12.40
CA LEU A 86 18.17 1.92 -11.48
C LEU A 86 17.62 1.49 -10.12
N LEU A 87 16.46 2.02 -9.73
CA LEU A 87 15.87 1.77 -8.40
C LEU A 87 15.06 0.49 -8.37
N HIS A 88 14.38 0.12 -9.46
CA HIS A 88 13.64 -1.13 -9.53
C HIS A 88 14.54 -2.38 -9.35
N PRO A 89 15.70 -2.52 -10.03
CA PRO A 89 16.59 -3.66 -9.78
C PRO A 89 17.07 -3.73 -8.33
N LEU A 90 17.36 -2.60 -7.69
CA LEU A 90 17.75 -2.56 -6.29
C LEU A 90 16.63 -3.08 -5.36
N ALA A 91 15.39 -2.67 -5.62
CA ALA A 91 14.23 -3.17 -4.88
C ALA A 91 14.00 -4.67 -5.10
N LEU A 92 14.19 -5.15 -6.33
CA LEU A 92 14.06 -6.57 -6.65
C LEU A 92 15.16 -7.41 -5.99
N LEU A 93 16.40 -6.90 -5.93
CA LEU A 93 17.50 -7.56 -5.21
C LEU A 93 17.22 -7.64 -3.71
N ALA A 94 16.76 -6.54 -3.09
CA ALA A 94 16.39 -6.52 -1.68
C ALA A 94 15.26 -7.53 -1.38
N GLY A 95 14.28 -7.62 -2.29
CA GLY A 95 13.20 -8.61 -2.21
C GLY A 95 13.67 -10.03 -2.34
N ALA A 96 14.50 -10.33 -3.34
CA ALA A 96 15.08 -11.64 -3.54
C ALA A 96 15.89 -12.09 -2.31
N SER A 97 16.68 -11.19 -1.72
CA SER A 97 17.39 -11.48 -0.47
C SER A 97 16.43 -11.82 0.68
N LEU A 98 15.35 -11.04 0.87
CA LEU A 98 14.40 -11.30 1.95
C LEU A 98 13.58 -12.58 1.72
N VAL A 99 13.15 -12.84 0.49
CA VAL A 99 12.48 -14.09 0.11
C VAL A 99 13.40 -15.28 0.39
N LEU A 100 14.67 -15.20 0.00
CA LEU A 100 15.65 -16.26 0.29
C LEU A 100 15.81 -16.48 1.81
N LEU A 101 15.87 -15.41 2.61
CA LEU A 101 15.93 -15.52 4.07
C LEU A 101 14.70 -16.21 4.66
N GLN A 102 13.50 -15.90 4.17
CA GLN A 102 12.26 -16.55 4.59
C GLN A 102 12.23 -18.04 4.22
N LEU A 103 12.71 -18.38 3.02
CA LEU A 103 12.80 -19.79 2.57
C LEU A 103 13.82 -20.57 3.40
N MET A 104 14.98 -19.98 3.69
CA MET A 104 15.99 -20.60 4.55
C MET A 104 15.47 -20.84 5.97
N ALA A 105 14.44 -20.12 6.43
CA ALA A 105 13.85 -20.34 7.75
C ALA A 105 12.99 -21.62 7.82
N ILE A 106 12.36 -22.02 6.71
CA ILE A 106 11.45 -23.16 6.63
C ILE A 106 12.09 -24.41 6.03
N VAL A 107 13.12 -24.26 5.19
CA VAL A 107 13.78 -25.39 4.53
C VAL A 107 14.78 -26.04 5.49
N PRO A 108 14.66 -27.37 5.73
CA PRO A 108 15.59 -28.07 6.62
C PRO A 108 17.00 -28.12 6.03
N GLY A 109 18.00 -28.00 6.89
CA GLY A 109 19.41 -28.10 6.52
C GLY A 109 20.33 -27.65 7.64
N GLY A 110 21.46 -28.34 7.81
CA GLY A 110 22.41 -28.07 8.90
C GLY A 110 23.18 -26.76 8.72
N SER A 111 23.51 -26.38 7.48
CA SER A 111 24.22 -25.14 7.14
C SER A 111 23.41 -24.30 6.12
N PRO A 112 23.63 -22.97 6.06
CA PRO A 112 22.96 -22.11 5.06
C PRO A 112 23.19 -22.57 3.61
N ALA A 113 24.41 -23.02 3.28
CA ALA A 113 24.74 -23.53 1.95
C ALA A 113 23.87 -24.74 1.58
N LEU A 114 23.73 -25.71 2.49
CA LEU A 114 22.88 -26.89 2.26
C LEU A 114 21.40 -26.54 2.11
N ARG A 115 20.91 -25.50 2.82
CA ARG A 115 19.52 -25.03 2.65
C ARG A 115 19.30 -24.39 1.28
N ILE A 116 20.27 -23.60 0.81
CA ILE A 116 20.24 -22.99 -0.53
C ILE A 116 20.25 -24.08 -1.59
N ASP A 117 21.15 -25.07 -1.49
CA ASP A 117 21.21 -26.20 -2.42
C ASP A 117 19.86 -26.95 -2.45
N ASN A 118 19.27 -27.23 -1.28
CA ASN A 118 17.95 -27.88 -1.21
C ASN A 118 16.83 -27.07 -1.88
N ILE A 119 16.83 -25.74 -1.68
CA ILE A 119 15.88 -24.84 -2.37
C ILE A 119 16.06 -24.93 -3.88
N VAL A 120 17.30 -24.82 -4.36
CA VAL A 120 17.62 -24.85 -5.79
C VAL A 120 17.24 -26.20 -6.42
N ASP A 121 17.59 -27.31 -5.76
CA ASP A 121 17.27 -28.66 -6.23
C ASP A 121 15.76 -28.88 -6.34
N ARG A 122 14.99 -28.48 -5.33
CA ARG A 122 13.52 -28.59 -5.34
C ARG A 122 12.88 -27.75 -6.44
N MET A 123 13.39 -26.54 -6.67
CA MET A 123 12.95 -25.70 -7.78
C MET A 123 13.30 -26.32 -9.14
N HIS A 124 14.48 -26.91 -9.28
CA HIS A 124 14.91 -27.59 -10.50
C HIS A 124 14.04 -28.83 -10.79
N ILE A 125 13.78 -29.65 -9.77
CA ILE A 125 12.92 -30.84 -9.89
C ILE A 125 11.51 -30.43 -10.32
N TRP A 126 10.92 -29.41 -9.67
CA TRP A 126 9.61 -28.91 -10.05
C TRP A 126 9.58 -28.35 -11.48
N TRP A 127 10.58 -27.57 -11.88
CA TRP A 127 10.67 -27.02 -13.23
C TRP A 127 10.77 -28.11 -14.31
N THR A 128 11.55 -29.16 -14.01
CA THR A 128 11.70 -30.33 -14.89
C THR A 128 10.37 -31.05 -15.03
N ALA A 129 9.66 -31.30 -13.92
CA ALA A 129 8.33 -31.90 -13.95
C ALA A 129 7.33 -31.05 -14.76
N ALA A 130 7.31 -29.73 -14.57
CA ALA A 130 6.40 -28.82 -15.29
C ALA A 130 6.63 -28.79 -16.81
N THR A 131 7.88 -28.95 -17.27
CA THR A 131 8.23 -28.90 -18.70
C THR A 131 8.19 -30.26 -19.40
N GLN A 132 8.23 -31.36 -18.65
CA GLN A 132 8.26 -32.73 -19.18
C GLN A 132 6.93 -33.48 -18.96
N ASN A 133 5.82 -32.77 -18.78
CA ASN A 133 4.50 -33.32 -18.46
C ASN A 133 4.49 -34.26 -17.23
N GLY A 134 5.40 -34.02 -16.28
CA GLY A 134 5.42 -34.67 -14.98
C GLY A 134 4.51 -33.97 -13.97
N ILE A 135 4.38 -34.58 -12.79
CA ILE A 135 3.65 -34.00 -11.65
C ILE A 135 4.62 -33.90 -10.48
N SER A 136 4.64 -32.75 -9.80
CA SER A 136 5.37 -32.56 -8.55
C SER A 136 4.39 -32.20 -7.44
N ALA A 137 4.49 -32.89 -6.31
CA ALA A 137 3.72 -32.60 -5.09
C ALA A 137 4.44 -31.61 -4.16
N ASP A 138 5.57 -31.06 -4.61
CA ASP A 138 6.35 -30.10 -3.82
C ASP A 138 5.63 -28.75 -3.71
N THR A 139 5.47 -28.26 -2.49
CA THR A 139 4.79 -26.99 -2.19
C THR A 139 5.73 -25.78 -2.24
N LEU A 140 7.05 -25.98 -2.25
CA LEU A 140 8.03 -24.88 -2.22
C LEU A 140 7.89 -23.90 -3.40
N PRO A 141 7.69 -24.34 -4.66
CA PRO A 141 7.50 -23.44 -5.79
C PRO A 141 6.29 -22.51 -5.62
N PHE A 142 5.21 -23.02 -5.02
CA PHE A 142 4.04 -22.20 -4.68
C PHE A 142 4.36 -21.20 -3.57
N ILE A 143 5.07 -21.61 -2.51
CA ILE A 143 5.53 -20.69 -1.44
C ILE A 143 6.38 -19.56 -2.03
N VAL A 144 7.35 -19.89 -2.89
CA VAL A 144 8.20 -18.91 -3.59
C VAL A 144 7.34 -17.94 -4.40
N LEU A 145 6.38 -18.45 -5.17
CA LEU A 145 5.47 -17.63 -5.96
C LEU A 145 4.70 -16.63 -5.09
N VAL A 146 4.09 -17.05 -3.99
CA VAL A 146 3.32 -16.15 -3.13
C VAL A 146 4.20 -15.12 -2.43
N LEU A 147 5.40 -15.50 -1.97
CA LEU A 147 6.36 -14.55 -1.38
C LEU A 147 6.81 -13.49 -2.40
N VAL A 148 7.15 -13.91 -3.62
CA VAL A 148 7.57 -13.00 -4.70
C VAL A 148 6.43 -12.09 -5.13
N LEU A 149 5.21 -12.62 -5.32
CA LEU A 149 4.03 -11.81 -5.68
C LEU A 149 3.69 -10.82 -4.56
N THR A 150 3.78 -11.23 -3.30
CA THR A 150 3.60 -10.33 -2.15
C THR A 150 4.60 -9.19 -2.18
N TRP A 151 5.88 -9.49 -2.39
CA TRP A 151 6.93 -8.48 -2.50
C TRP A 151 6.66 -7.52 -3.66
N VAL A 152 6.56 -8.05 -4.88
CA VAL A 152 6.45 -7.25 -6.11
C VAL A 152 5.17 -6.42 -6.09
N GLY A 153 4.03 -7.01 -5.74
CA GLY A 153 2.75 -6.32 -5.68
C GLY A 153 2.75 -5.18 -4.66
N THR A 154 3.26 -5.44 -3.46
CA THR A 154 3.29 -4.45 -2.37
C THR A 154 4.30 -3.33 -2.64
N TYR A 155 5.50 -3.70 -3.14
CA TYR A 155 6.52 -2.73 -3.55
C TYR A 155 6.01 -1.83 -4.68
N PHE A 156 5.46 -2.42 -5.75
CA PHE A 156 4.94 -1.67 -6.89
C PHE A 156 3.80 -0.75 -6.47
N SER A 157 2.94 -1.21 -5.57
CA SER A 157 1.84 -0.38 -5.06
C SER A 157 2.36 0.80 -4.25
N SER A 158 3.30 0.57 -3.34
CA SER A 158 3.98 1.64 -2.59
C SER A 158 4.66 2.63 -3.54
N TRP A 159 5.38 2.13 -4.56
CA TRP A 159 6.01 2.96 -5.58
C TRP A 159 5.00 3.82 -6.34
N ALA A 160 3.90 3.23 -6.83
CA ALA A 160 2.85 3.94 -7.55
C ALA A 160 2.20 5.04 -6.70
N ILE A 161 1.99 4.78 -5.41
CA ILE A 161 1.38 5.73 -4.48
C ILE A 161 2.33 6.90 -4.18
N PHE A 162 3.61 6.62 -3.85
CA PHE A 162 4.54 7.65 -3.38
C PHE A 162 5.29 8.37 -4.50
N ARG A 163 5.73 7.63 -5.54
CA ARG A 163 6.50 8.20 -6.66
C ARG A 163 5.59 8.78 -7.72
N TRP A 164 4.66 7.97 -8.21
CA TRP A 164 3.79 8.35 -9.33
C TRP A 164 2.50 9.08 -8.87
N ARG A 165 2.20 9.09 -7.57
CA ARG A 165 0.99 9.68 -6.99
C ARG A 165 -0.29 9.13 -7.62
N ASN A 166 -0.28 7.83 -7.96
CA ASN A 166 -1.38 7.14 -8.61
C ASN A 166 -1.94 6.03 -7.70
N ALA A 167 -3.05 6.35 -7.03
CA ALA A 167 -3.74 5.41 -6.15
C ALA A 167 -4.26 4.17 -6.89
N TRP A 168 -4.74 4.32 -8.12
CA TRP A 168 -5.37 3.23 -8.87
C TRP A 168 -4.38 2.14 -9.23
N LEU A 169 -3.17 2.51 -9.65
CA LEU A 169 -2.11 1.55 -9.96
C LEU A 169 -1.65 0.76 -8.73
N GLY A 170 -1.79 1.31 -7.52
CA GLY A 170 -1.54 0.56 -6.29
C GLY A 170 -2.74 -0.27 -5.83
N LEU A 171 -3.93 0.32 -5.83
CA LEU A 171 -5.12 -0.30 -5.25
C LEU A 171 -5.69 -1.42 -6.11
N VAL A 172 -5.77 -1.26 -7.43
CA VAL A 172 -6.45 -2.24 -8.30
C VAL A 172 -5.79 -3.61 -8.23
N PRO A 173 -4.46 -3.76 -8.36
CA PRO A 173 -3.83 -5.08 -8.25
C PRO A 173 -4.04 -5.72 -6.87
N GLY A 174 -3.91 -4.94 -5.79
CA GLY A 174 -4.12 -5.44 -4.43
C GLY A 174 -5.57 -5.86 -4.15
N GLY A 175 -6.54 -5.07 -4.64
CA GLY A 175 -7.96 -5.38 -4.55
C GLY A 175 -8.32 -6.65 -5.34
N THR A 176 -7.79 -6.79 -6.56
CA THR A 176 -7.99 -8.01 -7.37
C THR A 176 -7.40 -9.24 -6.69
N ALA A 177 -6.18 -9.14 -6.14
CA ALA A 177 -5.55 -10.25 -5.41
C ALA A 177 -6.37 -10.66 -4.17
N LEU A 178 -6.88 -9.66 -3.43
CA LEU A 178 -7.74 -9.89 -2.27
C LEU A 178 -9.06 -10.57 -2.67
N MET A 179 -9.74 -10.05 -3.70
CA MET A 179 -10.99 -10.61 -4.22
C MET A 179 -10.81 -12.04 -4.74
N TRP A 180 -9.71 -12.28 -5.46
CA TRP A 180 -9.35 -13.62 -5.92
C TRP A 180 -9.17 -14.56 -4.73
N ASN A 181 -8.38 -14.17 -3.73
CA ASN A 181 -8.11 -14.98 -2.54
C ASN A 181 -9.40 -15.33 -1.77
N ILE A 182 -10.28 -14.37 -1.50
CA ILE A 182 -11.54 -14.63 -0.77
C ILE A 182 -12.54 -15.46 -1.58
N SER A 183 -12.45 -15.47 -2.91
CA SER A 183 -13.36 -16.25 -3.77
C SER A 183 -13.19 -17.77 -3.57
N PHE A 184 -12.03 -18.21 -3.07
CA PHE A 184 -11.76 -19.62 -2.76
C PHE A 184 -12.03 -20.00 -1.30
N ILE A 185 -12.39 -19.04 -0.45
CA ILE A 185 -12.63 -19.27 0.99
C ILE A 185 -14.14 -19.20 1.23
N PRO A 186 -14.86 -20.34 1.23
CA PRO A 186 -16.32 -20.33 1.34
C PRO A 186 -16.81 -19.86 2.71
N GLY A 187 -17.87 -19.03 2.69
CA GLY A 187 -18.79 -18.88 3.81
C GLY A 187 -18.50 -17.80 4.86
N GLN A 188 -17.55 -16.88 4.65
CA GLN A 188 -17.31 -15.82 5.63
C GLN A 188 -17.07 -14.45 4.99
N PHE A 189 -17.66 -13.43 5.62
CA PHE A 189 -17.35 -12.04 5.40
C PHE A 189 -15.89 -11.76 5.77
N SER A 190 -15.08 -11.28 4.84
CA SER A 190 -13.64 -11.04 5.07
C SER A 190 -13.42 -9.69 5.76
N PRO A 191 -12.92 -9.65 7.03
CA PRO A 191 -12.57 -8.40 7.69
C PRO A 191 -11.47 -7.66 6.92
N ALA A 192 -10.55 -8.40 6.29
CA ALA A 192 -9.51 -7.84 5.44
C ALA A 192 -10.09 -7.07 4.25
N PHE A 193 -11.16 -7.57 3.62
CA PHE A 193 -11.84 -6.85 2.55
C PHE A 193 -12.45 -5.52 3.00
N LEU A 194 -13.09 -5.49 4.19
CA LEU A 194 -13.58 -4.24 4.75
C LEU A 194 -12.45 -3.23 5.02
N VAL A 195 -11.38 -3.68 5.69
CA VAL A 195 -10.24 -2.82 6.01
C VAL A 195 -9.60 -2.28 4.73
N PHE A 196 -9.50 -3.12 3.70
CA PHE A 196 -9.01 -2.73 2.38
C PHE A 196 -9.88 -1.63 1.76
N VAL A 197 -11.20 -1.84 1.65
CA VAL A 197 -12.12 -0.86 1.04
C VAL A 197 -12.11 0.45 1.83
N PHE A 198 -12.18 0.35 3.16
CA PHE A 198 -12.11 1.50 4.05
C PHE A 198 -10.84 2.32 3.83
N GLY A 199 -9.68 1.66 3.90
CA GLY A 199 -8.39 2.31 3.70
C GLY A 199 -8.19 2.82 2.26
N ALA A 200 -8.73 2.12 1.27
CA ALA A 200 -8.66 2.52 -0.14
C ALA A 200 -9.39 3.85 -0.40
N VAL A 201 -10.57 4.03 0.20
CA VAL A 201 -11.31 5.31 0.10
C VAL A 201 -10.53 6.45 0.77
N LEU A 202 -9.98 6.22 1.96
CA LEU A 202 -9.15 7.21 2.64
C LEU A 202 -7.88 7.55 1.84
N LEU A 203 -7.25 6.54 1.24
CA LEU A 203 -6.05 6.72 0.42
C LEU A 203 -6.36 7.51 -0.86
N LEU A 204 -7.45 7.17 -1.55
CA LEU A 204 -7.92 7.90 -2.74
C LEU A 204 -8.18 9.37 -2.42
N MET A 205 -8.88 9.63 -1.32
CA MET A 205 -9.10 10.99 -0.85
C MET A 205 -7.78 11.70 -0.56
N ARG A 206 -6.86 11.07 0.18
CA ARG A 206 -5.57 11.68 0.54
C ARG A 206 -4.75 12.06 -0.70
N LEU A 207 -4.68 11.17 -1.69
CA LEU A 207 -3.97 11.45 -2.94
C LEU A 207 -4.66 12.56 -3.76
N ASN A 208 -5.98 12.65 -3.71
CA ASN A 208 -6.72 13.72 -4.36
C ASN A 208 -6.47 15.08 -3.70
N VAL A 209 -6.50 15.14 -2.36
CA VAL A 209 -6.16 16.36 -1.61
C VAL A 209 -4.72 16.78 -1.88
N ALA A 210 -3.77 15.85 -1.82
CA ALA A 210 -2.36 16.15 -2.11
C ALA A 210 -2.12 16.68 -3.54
N ARG A 211 -2.94 16.26 -4.51
CA ARG A 211 -2.91 16.80 -5.88
C ARG A 211 -3.50 18.21 -5.92
N LYS A 212 -4.61 18.45 -5.22
CA LYS A 212 -5.27 19.77 -5.15
C LYS A 212 -4.44 20.80 -4.41
N GLU A 213 -3.79 20.43 -3.31
CA GLU A 213 -2.82 21.28 -2.60
C GLU A 213 -1.71 21.74 -3.55
N LYS A 214 -1.17 20.84 -4.38
CA LYS A 214 -0.18 21.21 -5.39
C LYS A 214 -0.73 22.16 -6.46
N GLU A 215 -1.93 21.89 -6.98
CA GLU A 215 -2.59 22.76 -7.97
C GLU A 215 -2.84 24.17 -7.40
N TRP A 216 -3.21 24.29 -6.12
CA TRP A 216 -3.41 25.56 -5.46
C TRP A 216 -2.10 26.28 -5.12
N ASP A 217 -1.06 25.55 -4.70
CA ASP A 217 0.29 26.08 -4.53
C ASP A 217 0.79 26.70 -5.86
N ASP A 218 0.60 25.99 -6.99
CA ASP A 218 0.98 26.47 -8.33
C ASP A 218 0.14 27.68 -8.78
N ALA A 219 -1.12 27.79 -8.32
CA ALA A 219 -2.03 28.89 -8.62
C ALA A 219 -1.96 30.06 -7.62
N GLY A 220 -1.15 29.97 -6.56
CA GLY A 220 -1.07 30.98 -5.50
C GLY A 220 -2.34 31.10 -4.65
N VAL A 221 -3.19 30.07 -4.63
CA VAL A 221 -4.44 30.05 -3.86
C VAL A 221 -4.16 29.49 -2.46
N GLY A 222 -4.42 30.29 -1.43
CA GLY A 222 -4.32 29.82 -0.05
C GLY A 222 -5.39 28.77 0.28
N TYR A 223 -5.01 27.77 1.07
CA TYR A 223 -5.93 26.77 1.64
C TYR A 223 -5.68 26.60 3.14
N PRO A 224 -6.66 26.09 3.91
CA PRO A 224 -6.49 25.89 5.34
C PRO A 224 -5.35 24.93 5.66
N GLU A 225 -4.57 25.23 6.71
CA GLU A 225 -3.39 24.45 7.14
C GLU A 225 -3.70 22.96 7.41
N PHE A 226 -4.91 22.67 7.91
CA PHE A 226 -5.36 21.31 8.25
C PHE A 226 -6.45 20.78 7.30
N ILE A 227 -6.44 21.22 6.04
CA ILE A 227 -7.43 20.76 5.05
C ILE A 227 -7.39 19.23 4.90
N SER A 228 -6.20 18.64 4.87
CA SER A 228 -6.01 17.19 4.80
C SER A 228 -6.69 16.45 5.97
N LEU A 229 -6.57 16.93 7.22
CA LEU A 229 -7.24 16.31 8.38
C LEU A 229 -8.75 16.50 8.36
N SER A 230 -9.21 17.67 7.93
CA SER A 230 -10.64 18.00 7.88
C SER A 230 -11.37 17.12 6.86
N VAL A 231 -10.82 17.01 5.64
CA VAL A 231 -11.38 16.14 4.60
C VAL A 231 -11.24 14.66 4.99
N LEU A 232 -10.14 14.26 5.64
CA LEU A 232 -9.98 12.91 6.18
C LEU A 232 -11.05 12.55 7.21
N ASN A 233 -11.36 13.44 8.15
CA ASN A 233 -12.37 13.21 9.18
C ASN A 233 -13.76 13.00 8.57
N VAL A 234 -14.16 13.86 7.63
CA VAL A 234 -15.45 13.70 6.92
C VAL A 234 -15.47 12.40 6.13
N THR A 235 -14.40 12.11 5.38
CA THR A 235 -14.30 10.89 4.57
C THR A 235 -14.34 9.65 5.44
N PHE A 236 -13.69 9.67 6.60
CA PHE A 236 -13.73 8.60 7.59
C PHE A 236 -15.18 8.29 7.99
N TRP A 237 -15.92 9.28 8.47
CA TRP A 237 -17.29 9.06 8.97
C TRP A 237 -18.25 8.66 7.86
N VAL A 238 -18.14 9.27 6.68
CA VAL A 238 -18.95 8.88 5.51
C VAL A 238 -18.66 7.44 5.10
N THR A 239 -17.38 7.05 5.04
CA THR A 239 -16.99 5.68 4.68
C THR A 239 -17.48 4.68 5.72
N VAL A 240 -17.35 4.98 7.02
CA VAL A 240 -17.90 4.15 8.11
C VAL A 240 -19.41 4.01 7.96
N ALA A 241 -20.14 5.09 7.73
CA ALA A 241 -21.59 5.06 7.55
C ALA A 241 -22.00 4.17 6.36
N ILE A 242 -21.33 4.33 5.21
CA ILE A 242 -21.58 3.52 4.01
C ILE A 242 -21.30 2.03 4.27
N LEU A 243 -20.18 1.70 4.91
CA LEU A 243 -19.83 0.31 5.21
C LEU A 243 -20.79 -0.32 6.21
N LEU A 244 -21.25 0.43 7.23
CA LEU A 244 -22.28 -0.03 8.16
C LEU A 244 -23.62 -0.25 7.45
N MET A 245 -24.02 0.64 6.55
CA MET A 245 -25.23 0.47 5.73
C MET A 245 -25.11 -0.76 4.82
N ALA A 246 -23.98 -0.94 4.15
CA ALA A 246 -23.71 -2.11 3.30
C ALA A 246 -23.73 -3.41 4.10
N TYR A 247 -23.19 -3.41 5.33
CA TYR A 247 -23.24 -4.56 6.22
C TYR A 247 -24.66 -4.91 6.68
N ARG A 248 -25.55 -3.91 6.78
CA ARG A 248 -26.96 -4.10 7.17
C ARG A 248 -27.87 -4.43 5.99
N MET A 249 -27.42 -4.30 4.74
CA MET A 249 -28.21 -4.72 3.59
C MET A 249 -28.39 -6.24 3.65
N PRO A 250 -29.64 -6.74 3.69
CA PRO A 250 -29.89 -8.16 3.50
C PRO A 250 -29.31 -8.53 2.14
N LEU A 251 -28.43 -9.53 2.08
CA LEU A 251 -28.14 -10.23 0.84
C LEU A 251 -29.50 -10.74 0.36
N ALA A 252 -30.08 -10.08 -0.64
CA ALA A 252 -31.39 -10.43 -1.18
C ALA A 252 -31.41 -11.94 -1.41
N ASP A 253 -32.46 -12.57 -0.88
CA ASP A 253 -32.69 -14.02 -0.86
C ASP A 253 -32.03 -14.72 -2.05
N ARG A 254 -31.15 -15.69 -1.74
CA ARG A 254 -30.95 -16.81 -2.65
C ARG A 254 -32.24 -17.66 -2.60
N SER A 255 -33.28 -17.15 -3.22
CA SER A 255 -34.39 -17.97 -3.70
C SER A 255 -34.00 -18.49 -5.09
N ASP A 256 -33.91 -19.81 -5.16
CA ASP A 256 -33.75 -20.71 -6.30
C ASP A 256 -32.32 -21.21 -6.59
#